data_AF-A0A7L0B1T6-F1
#
_entry.id   AF-A0A7L0B1T6-F1
#
_cell.length_a   1.000
_cell.length_b   1.000
_cell.length_c   1.000
_cell.angle_alpha   90.00
_cell.angle_beta   90.00
_cell.angle_gamma   90.00
#
_symmetry.space_group_name_H-M   'P 1'
#
loop_
_entity.id
_entity.type
_entity.pdbx_description
1 polymer ?
#
loop_
_entity_poly.entity_id
_entity_poly.type
_entity_poly.pdbx_seq_one_letter_code
_entity_poly.pdbx_strand_id
1 'polypeptide(L)' 'IGVARESVPREGRFPLKPEAGAWALHHSRDGYKALTSPDVTPLTLHNVPQWIRIYLDCQEGRVVFF' A
#
# COMPACT_ATOMS: atom_id res chain seq x y z
N ILE A 1 -4.65 -1.09 -3.76
CA ILE A 1 -5.51 -0.55 -2.67
C ILE A 1 -4.63 -0.08 -1.52
N GLY A 2 -5.02 0.93 -0.76
CA GLY A 2 -4.16 1.46 0.30
C GLY A 2 -4.70 2.71 0.97
N VAL A 3 -3.80 3.38 1.70
CA VAL A 3 -4.01 4.66 2.39
C VAL A 3 -3.09 5.69 1.77
N ALA A 4 -3.57 6.93 1.64
CA ALA A 4 -2.76 8.08 1.30
C ALA A 4 -3.01 9.20 2.31
N ARG A 5 -1.99 10.02 2.58
CA ARG A 5 -2.15 11.25 3.35
C ARG A 5 -3.08 12.19 2.58
N GLU A 6 -3.90 12.94 3.31
CA GLU A 6 -4.82 13.91 2.72
C GLU A 6 -4.10 14.95 1.84
N SER A 7 -2.88 15.32 2.23
CA SER A 7 -2.03 16.30 1.54
C SER A 7 -1.42 15.81 0.22
N VAL A 8 -1.66 14.54 -0.16
CA VAL A 8 -1.14 14.00 -1.43
C VAL A 8 -1.81 14.71 -2.61
N PRO A 9 -1.03 15.22 -3.60
CA PRO A 9 -1.58 15.80 -4.81
C PRO A 9 -2.49 14.80 -5.55
N ARG A 10 -3.67 15.28 -5.99
CA ARG A 10 -4.64 14.46 -6.72
C ARG A 10 -4.57 14.63 -8.24
N GLU A 11 -3.80 15.61 -8.69
CA GLU A 11 -3.61 15.89 -10.10
C GLU A 11 -2.33 15.21 -10.62
N GLY A 12 -2.44 14.60 -11.80
CA GLY A 12 -1.29 14.00 -12.48
C GLY A 12 -0.84 12.66 -11.90
N ARG A 13 0.38 12.25 -12.29
CA ARG A 13 1.00 11.01 -11.79
C ARG A 13 1.63 11.26 -10.44
N PHE A 14 1.30 10.41 -9.48
CA PHE A 14 1.82 10.47 -8.12
C PHE A 14 2.53 9.16 -7.73
N PRO A 15 3.72 9.21 -7.10
CA PRO A 15 4.43 8.01 -6.69
C PRO A 15 3.76 7.33 -5.49
N LEU A 16 3.33 6.08 -5.66
CA LEU A 16 2.73 5.27 -4.62
C LEU A 16 3.81 4.64 -3.72
N LYS A 17 4.44 5.44 -2.86
CA LYS A 17 5.47 5.00 -1.90
C LYS A 17 5.37 5.74 -0.57
N PRO A 18 5.89 5.17 0.53
CA PRO A 18 5.75 5.75 1.87
C PRO A 18 6.28 7.18 1.98
N GLU A 19 7.43 7.49 1.36
CA GLU A 19 8.05 8.83 1.43
C GLU A 19 7.17 9.91 0.78
N ALA A 20 6.34 9.51 -0.19
CA ALA A 20 5.39 10.42 -0.81
C ALA A 20 4.09 10.57 0.01
N GLY A 21 3.91 9.74 1.05
CA GLY A 21 2.72 9.73 1.89
C GLY A 21 1.65 8.74 1.43
N ALA A 22 2.03 7.66 0.75
CA ALA A 22 1.09 6.59 0.37
C ALA A 22 1.61 5.21 0.78
N TRP A 23 0.70 4.37 1.27
CA TRP A 23 0.94 2.98 1.65
C TRP A 23 -0.07 2.11 0.93
N ALA A 24 0.38 1.21 0.05
CA ALA A 24 -0.53 0.45 -0.79
C ALA A 24 -0.02 -0.94 -1.15
N LEU A 25 -0.98 -1.81 -1.45
CA LEU A 25 -0.79 -3.08 -2.12
C LEU A 25 -1.15 -2.94 -3.60
N HIS A 26 -0.33 -3.56 -4.45
CA HIS A 26 -0.56 -3.73 -5.87
C HIS A 26 -0.74 -5.22 -6.17
N HIS A 27 -1.76 -5.58 -6.95
CA HIS A 27 -1.99 -6.95 -7.40
C HIS A 27 -1.97 -6.96 -8.93
N SER A 28 -1.08 -7.77 -9.50
CA SER A 28 -0.96 -7.97 -10.95
C SER A 28 -0.79 -9.46 -11.27
N ARG A 29 -0.48 -9.79 -12.53
CA ARG A 29 -0.16 -11.17 -12.94
C ARG A 29 1.04 -11.77 -12.18
N ASP A 30 1.91 -10.94 -11.61
CA ASP A 30 3.06 -11.38 -10.82
C ASP A 30 2.71 -11.57 -9.32
N GLY A 31 1.42 -11.55 -8.97
CA GLY A 31 0.95 -11.66 -7.60
C GLY A 31 0.87 -10.32 -6.86
N TYR A 32 0.81 -10.41 -5.53
CA TYR A 32 0.69 -9.24 -4.65
C TYR A 32 2.06 -8.66 -4.35
N LYS A 33 2.12 -7.33 -4.29
CA LYS A 33 3.31 -6.56 -3.96
C LYS A 33 2.93 -5.45 -2.98
N ALA A 34 3.68 -5.30 -1.90
CA ALA A 34 3.64 -4.10 -1.08
C ALA A 34 4.52 -3.03 -1.73
N LEU A 35 3.94 -1.86 -1.98
CA LEU A 35 4.64 -0.72 -2.58
C LEU A 35 5.48 -0.01 -1.51
N THR A 36 6.47 -0.72 -0.99
CA THR A 36 7.48 -0.25 -0.03
C THR A 36 8.59 0.53 -0.74
N SER A 37 9.48 1.11 0.03
CA SER A 37 10.65 1.85 -0.43
C SER A 37 11.86 1.46 0.42
N PRO A 38 13.07 1.37 -0.15
CA PRO A 38 13.44 1.74 -1.53
C PRO A 38 12.89 0.81 -2.61
N ASP A 39 12.69 -0.46 -2.27
CA ASP A 39 12.24 -1.49 -3.21
C ASP A 39 10.82 -1.97 -2.91
N VAL A 40 10.11 -2.36 -3.96
CA VAL A 40 8.81 -3.01 -3.88
C VAL A 40 8.99 -4.42 -3.29
N THR A 41 8.22 -4.75 -2.26
CA THR A 41 8.29 -6.07 -1.59
C THR A 41 7.27 -7.03 -2.18
N PRO A 42 7.67 -8.12 -2.87
CA PRO A 42 6.75 -9.18 -3.28
C PRO A 42 6.15 -9.88 -2.06
N LEU A 43 4.85 -10.17 -2.11
CA LEU A 43 4.15 -10.89 -1.05
C LEU A 43 3.81 -12.31 -1.51
N THR A 44 4.26 -13.29 -0.74
CA THR A 44 3.86 -14.68 -0.91
C THR A 44 2.56 -14.93 -0.16
N LEU A 45 1.47 -15.11 -0.88
CA LEU A 45 0.17 -15.46 -0.32
C LEU A 45 -0.21 -16.87 -0.76
N HIS A 46 -0.73 -17.68 0.16
CA HIS A 46 -1.18 -19.04 -0.15
C HIS A 46 -2.41 -19.06 -1.07
N ASN A 47 -3.26 -18.03 -0.97
CA ASN A 47 -4.47 -17.88 -1.77
C ASN A 47 -4.66 -16.40 -2.14
N VAL A 48 -5.41 -16.14 -3.20
CA VAL A 48 -5.85 -14.77 -3.54
C VAL A 48 -6.91 -14.34 -2.52
N PRO A 49 -6.67 -13.28 -1.73
CA PRO A 49 -7.64 -12.81 -0.75
C PRO A 49 -8.86 -12.21 -1.45
N GLN A 50 -10.06 -12.63 -1.03
CA GLN A 50 -11.31 -12.02 -1.49
C GLN A 50 -11.57 -10.67 -0.83
N TRP A 51 -11.02 -10.46 0.36
CA TRP A 51 -11.19 -9.27 1.17
C TRP A 51 -9.83 -8.87 1.75
N ILE A 52 -9.54 -7.57 1.76
CA ILE A 52 -8.35 -7.01 2.40
C ILE A 52 -8.85 -6.01 3.44
N ARG A 53 -8.49 -6.22 4.69
CA ARG A 53 -8.75 -5.25 5.76
C ARG A 53 -7.57 -4.32 5.88
N ILE A 54 -7.86 -3.03 5.97
CA ILE A 54 -6.84 -1.99 6.18
C ILE A 54 -7.09 -1.37 7.55
N TYR A 55 -6.08 -1.43 8.42
CA TYR A 55 -6.08 -0.79 9.72
C TYR A 55 -5.09 0.39 9.70
N LEU A 56 -5.57 1.56 10.12
CA LEU A 56 -4.79 2.78 10.21
C LEU A 56 -4.69 3.21 11.67
N ASP A 57 -3.46 3.30 12.17
CA ASP A 57 -3.14 3.88 13.46
C ASP A 57 -2.42 5.21 13.23
N CYS A 58 -3.16 6.31 13.34
CA CYS A 58 -2.60 7.65 13.14
C CYS A 58 -1.65 8.06 14.28
N GLN A 59 -1.88 7.55 15.50
CA GLN A 59 -1.08 7.91 16.66
C GLN A 59 0.29 7.24 16.60
N GLU A 60 0.32 5.95 16.24
CA GLU A 60 1.54 5.17 16.09
C GLU A 60 2.18 5.30 14.69
N GLY A 61 1.50 5.98 13.75
CA GLY A 61 1.97 6.16 12.37
C GLY A 61 2.05 4.87 11.58
N ARG A 62 1.11 3.93 11.79
CA ARG A 62 1.15 2.59 11.18
C ARG A 62 -0.04 2.33 10.26
N VAL A 63 0.23 1.61 9.18
CA VAL A 63 -0.78 1.02 8.30
C VAL A 63 -0.55 -0.48 8.26
N VAL A 64 -1.59 -1.27 8.54
CA VAL A 64 -1.50 -2.74 8.56
C VAL A 64 -2.57 -3.32 7.63
N PHE A 65 -2.17 -4.34 6.86
CA PHE A 65 -3.04 -5.07 5.94
C PHE A 65 -3.25 -6.50 6.48
N PHE A 66 -4.51 -6.96 6.50
CA PHE A 66 -4.90 -8.33 6.88
C PHE A 66 -5.73 -8.98 5.77
#